data_AF-A0A2E8RYC5-F1
#
_entry.id   AF-A0A2E8RYC5-F1
#
_cell.length_a   1.000
_cell.length_b   1.000
_cell.length_c   1.000
_cell.angle_alpha   90.00
_cell.angle_beta   90.00
_cell.angle_gamma   90.00
#
_symmetry.space_group_name_H-M   'P 1'
#
loop_
_entity.id
_entity.type
_entity.pdbx_description
1 polymer ?
#
loop_
_entity_poly.entity_id
_entity_poly.type
_entity_poly.pdbx_seq_one_letter_code
_entity_poly.pdbx_strand_id
1 'polypeptide(L)'
;MLHRLESLFCICLLFGLAGFGCDQTLKVTEQPLCPALMHGEEPVILQDSALISTIEELDAIQDVSHIAGDLVITADFSDNIDLPNLCGVNGDLRVEKNVELRHVTIPSLGYVDGDVYVYENERLRKFSAPQLIEVGGSFYVTDNPKLTSLHIQSVQTVAGDMWLNALDDIDVIYLPVLAEVGQMFRVASNDELYELNISSLQTIGDGIRILRNDDLPRLEIPSLQSITGILRVQENKRLQNVLVGGEAMEIGGVDIGQNEQLVILELADFVRASSVSISYNDALLSIDLPDLDEVDGGLFINGNNDLQIFNVPKLRRLTGQLAMNWNQDLAVVEFPSLEEVEGRLAFQSAEDTEFRFPVLTRVQSMFLGYLDSNVQVDLPSLEHVEGDLSIHQCHGFDSITLPNVTYVGQLQVQYNDDLKSFSFPKLETLGAGLNVSRNDSLEQFDLSALVDAGDYVRFYKNFTLPTCRIEEFLDELFALGFPEEEAYVEGNNENVVCE
;
A
#
# COMPACT_ATOMS: atom_id res chain seq x y z
N MET A 1 -41.29 0.59 -13.11
CA MET A 1 -40.80 0.39 -14.50
C MET A 1 -40.67 1.66 -15.34
N LEU A 2 -41.59 2.65 -15.33
CA LEU A 2 -41.47 3.86 -16.19
C LEU A 2 -40.55 5.00 -15.67
N HIS A 3 -40.00 4.93 -14.46
CA HIS A 3 -39.17 6.01 -13.89
C HIS A 3 -37.65 5.80 -13.98
N ARG A 4 -37.15 4.62 -14.40
CA ARG A 4 -35.71 4.35 -14.59
C ARG A 4 -35.26 4.34 -16.07
N LEU A 5 -36.07 4.89 -16.99
CA LEU A 5 -35.64 5.17 -18.38
C LEU A 5 -35.01 6.57 -18.56
N GLU A 6 -35.14 7.47 -17.57
CA GLU A 6 -34.59 8.83 -17.65
C GLU A 6 -33.28 9.02 -16.86
N SER A 7 -32.95 8.12 -15.94
CA SER A 7 -31.78 8.27 -15.05
C SER A 7 -30.44 7.82 -15.67
N LEU A 8 -30.44 7.15 -16.81
CA LEU A 8 -29.20 6.83 -17.56
C LEU A 8 -28.70 7.96 -18.46
N PHE A 9 -29.37 9.12 -18.52
CA PHE A 9 -29.06 10.19 -19.48
C PHE A 9 -28.37 11.45 -18.91
N CYS A 10 -27.86 11.44 -17.67
CA CYS A 10 -27.39 12.69 -17.05
C CYS A 10 -26.10 12.57 -16.20
N ILE A 11 -25.03 11.96 -16.73
CA ILE A 11 -23.68 12.03 -16.10
C ILE A 11 -22.68 12.88 -16.92
N CYS A 12 -23.04 13.37 -18.11
CA CYS A 12 -22.12 14.23 -18.90
C CYS A 12 -22.23 15.75 -18.65
N LEU A 13 -23.00 16.24 -17.67
CA LEU A 13 -23.25 17.69 -17.51
C LEU A 13 -22.82 18.33 -16.18
N LEU A 14 -22.14 17.61 -15.28
CA LEU A 14 -21.72 18.17 -13.99
C LEU A 14 -20.23 18.56 -13.87
N PHE A 15 -19.37 18.25 -14.85
CA PHE A 15 -17.92 18.56 -14.77
C PHE A 15 -17.31 19.23 -16.01
N GLY A 16 -18.04 20.07 -16.73
CA GLY A 16 -17.45 21.19 -17.51
C GLY A 16 -16.19 20.95 -18.36
N LEU A 17 -15.94 19.75 -18.89
CA LEU A 17 -14.80 19.44 -19.75
C LEU A 17 -15.32 19.19 -21.18
N ALA A 18 -15.27 20.24 -21.98
CA ALA A 18 -15.54 20.16 -23.40
C ALA A 18 -14.31 19.58 -24.12
N GLY A 19 -14.41 18.34 -24.60
CA GLY A 19 -13.54 17.87 -25.68
C GLY A 19 -12.98 16.47 -25.56
N PHE A 20 -13.81 15.42 -25.47
CA PHE A 20 -13.47 14.10 -25.99
C PHE A 20 -14.73 13.46 -26.58
N GLY A 21 -14.59 12.88 -27.77
CA GLY A 21 -15.70 12.32 -28.55
C GLY A 21 -16.33 11.13 -27.83
N CYS A 22 -17.63 11.24 -27.56
CA CYS A 22 -18.46 10.14 -27.10
C CYS A 22 -18.67 9.18 -28.29
N ASP A 23 -17.88 8.12 -28.37
CA ASP A 23 -18.09 7.06 -29.35
C ASP A 23 -19.30 6.23 -28.91
N GLN A 24 -20.37 6.32 -29.68
CA GLN A 24 -21.65 5.68 -29.40
C GLN A 24 -21.64 4.22 -29.84
N THR A 25 -21.20 3.34 -28.95
CA THR A 25 -21.64 1.94 -28.93
C THR A 25 -22.00 1.53 -27.51
N LEU A 26 -23.16 2.01 -27.04
CA LEU A 26 -23.84 1.45 -25.86
C LEU A 26 -24.15 -0.02 -26.14
N LYS A 27 -23.47 -0.92 -25.41
CA LYS A 27 -23.92 -2.30 -25.22
C LYS A 27 -25.33 -2.25 -24.66
N VAL A 28 -26.29 -2.77 -25.42
CA VAL A 28 -27.60 -3.13 -24.90
C VAL A 28 -27.35 -4.19 -23.83
N THR A 29 -27.40 -3.80 -22.55
CA THR A 29 -27.49 -4.76 -21.45
C THR A 29 -28.85 -5.42 -21.56
N GLU A 30 -28.86 -6.72 -21.88
CA GLU A 30 -30.06 -7.53 -21.76
C GLU A 30 -30.57 -7.40 -20.32
N GLN A 31 -31.84 -6.99 -20.17
CA GLN A 31 -32.48 -6.98 -18.84
C GLN A 31 -32.38 -8.39 -18.23
N PRO A 32 -32.17 -8.51 -16.91
CA PRO A 32 -32.14 -9.81 -16.26
C PRO A 32 -33.40 -10.60 -16.62
N LEU A 33 -33.20 -11.84 -17.06
CA LEU A 33 -34.24 -12.72 -17.61
C LEU A 33 -35.21 -13.16 -16.49
N CYS A 34 -36.13 -12.28 -16.10
CA CYS A 34 -37.16 -12.62 -15.13
C CYS A 34 -38.20 -13.56 -15.76
N PRO A 35 -38.42 -14.78 -15.23
CA PRO A 35 -39.29 -15.79 -15.86
C PRO A 35 -40.72 -15.30 -16.13
N ALA A 36 -41.32 -14.56 -15.18
CA ALA A 36 -42.66 -14.00 -15.33
C ALA A 36 -42.75 -13.03 -16.53
N LEU A 37 -41.73 -12.20 -16.75
CA LEU A 37 -41.69 -11.25 -17.87
C LEU A 37 -41.49 -11.95 -19.22
N MET A 38 -40.75 -13.05 -19.25
CA MET A 38 -40.54 -13.86 -20.46
C MET A 38 -41.82 -14.55 -20.96
N HIS A 39 -42.74 -14.86 -20.05
CA HIS A 39 -44.03 -15.48 -20.37
C HIS A 39 -45.19 -14.47 -20.51
N GLY A 40 -44.93 -13.17 -20.35
CA GLY A 40 -45.95 -12.12 -20.42
C GLY A 40 -46.91 -12.13 -19.22
N GLU A 41 -46.49 -12.71 -18.09
CA GLU A 41 -47.24 -12.74 -16.85
C GLU A 41 -46.96 -11.48 -16.01
N GLU A 42 -47.94 -11.06 -15.21
CA GLU A 42 -47.73 -9.96 -14.27
C GLU A 42 -46.78 -10.40 -13.14
N PRO A 43 -45.78 -9.60 -12.78
CA PRO A 43 -44.85 -9.95 -11.70
C PRO A 43 -45.60 -10.07 -10.37
N VAL A 44 -45.38 -11.19 -9.67
CA VAL A 44 -45.86 -11.38 -8.28
C VAL A 44 -44.93 -10.61 -7.34
N ILE A 45 -45.47 -9.61 -6.64
CA ILE A 45 -44.70 -8.73 -5.76
C ILE A 45 -45.15 -8.91 -4.31
N LEU A 46 -44.21 -9.28 -3.44
CA LEU A 46 -44.39 -9.21 -1.99
C LEU A 46 -44.11 -7.76 -1.53
N GLN A 47 -45.10 -7.11 -0.92
CA GLN A 47 -45.02 -5.70 -0.53
C GLN A 47 -44.21 -5.44 0.75
N ASP A 48 -43.97 -6.47 1.55
CA ASP A 48 -43.21 -6.42 2.80
C ASP A 48 -41.91 -7.23 2.68
N SER A 49 -41.09 -7.26 3.73
CA SER A 49 -39.94 -8.16 3.83
C SER A 49 -40.37 -9.64 3.95
N ALA A 50 -39.53 -10.55 3.46
CA ALA A 50 -39.66 -11.99 3.63
C ALA A 50 -38.64 -12.52 4.65
N LEU A 51 -39.09 -13.39 5.55
CA LEU A 51 -38.23 -14.20 6.42
C LEU A 51 -38.44 -15.66 6.07
N ILE A 52 -37.38 -16.39 5.76
CA ILE A 52 -37.37 -17.84 5.61
C ILE A 52 -36.66 -18.45 6.83
N SER A 53 -37.45 -18.87 7.80
CA SER A 53 -37.03 -19.64 8.98
C SER A 53 -37.70 -21.01 9.10
N THR A 54 -38.71 -21.25 8.26
CA THR A 54 -39.50 -22.48 8.18
C THR A 54 -39.77 -22.88 6.73
N ILE A 55 -40.14 -24.13 6.50
CA ILE A 55 -40.50 -24.62 5.16
C ILE A 55 -41.78 -23.95 4.65
N GLU A 56 -42.73 -23.64 5.54
CA GLU A 56 -43.97 -22.95 5.18
C GLU A 56 -43.72 -21.53 4.65
N GLU A 57 -42.74 -20.82 5.22
CA GLU A 57 -42.32 -19.50 4.75
C GLU A 57 -41.62 -19.57 3.39
N LEU A 58 -40.78 -20.60 3.17
CA LEU A 58 -40.16 -20.85 1.88
C LEU A 58 -41.20 -21.14 0.79
N ASP A 59 -42.16 -22.02 1.08
CA ASP A 59 -43.23 -22.41 0.16
C ASP A 59 -44.11 -21.21 -0.21
N ALA A 60 -44.34 -20.30 0.74
CA ALA A 60 -45.16 -19.11 0.52
C ALA A 60 -44.58 -18.11 -0.49
N ILE A 61 -43.27 -18.16 -0.76
CA ILE A 61 -42.59 -17.21 -1.66
C ILE A 61 -42.05 -17.85 -2.95
N GLN A 62 -42.36 -19.12 -3.24
CA GLN A 62 -41.87 -19.82 -4.43
C GLN A 62 -42.25 -19.15 -5.76
N ASP A 63 -43.44 -18.53 -5.82
CA ASP A 63 -43.95 -17.84 -7.01
C ASP A 63 -43.66 -16.32 -6.97
N VAL A 64 -43.03 -15.81 -5.91
CA VAL A 64 -42.73 -14.38 -5.77
C VAL A 64 -41.59 -14.00 -6.72
N SER A 65 -41.84 -13.00 -7.55
CA SER A 65 -40.86 -12.44 -8.48
C SER A 65 -40.07 -11.28 -7.90
N HIS A 66 -40.66 -10.51 -6.99
CA HIS A 66 -40.02 -9.34 -6.39
C HIS A 66 -40.40 -9.19 -4.92
N ILE A 67 -39.44 -8.78 -4.10
CA ILE A 67 -39.66 -8.46 -2.68
C ILE A 67 -39.39 -6.96 -2.51
N ALA A 68 -40.38 -6.21 -2.01
CA ALA A 68 -40.27 -4.77 -1.83
C ALA A 68 -39.46 -4.38 -0.58
N GLY A 69 -39.36 -5.28 0.40
CA GLY A 69 -38.49 -5.14 1.56
C GLY A 69 -37.26 -6.04 1.48
N ASP A 70 -36.81 -6.51 2.64
CA ASP A 70 -35.65 -7.40 2.79
C ASP A 70 -36.05 -8.87 2.55
N LEU A 71 -35.09 -9.69 2.12
CA LEU A 71 -35.17 -11.14 2.17
C LEU A 71 -34.16 -11.66 3.19
N VAL A 72 -34.62 -12.29 4.26
CA VAL A 72 -33.76 -12.88 5.29
C VAL A 72 -33.94 -14.40 5.32
N ILE A 73 -32.85 -15.15 5.24
CA ILE A 73 -32.80 -16.62 5.23
C ILE A 73 -32.02 -17.10 6.45
N THR A 74 -32.76 -17.66 7.42
CA THR A 74 -32.29 -18.32 8.65
C THR A 74 -32.94 -19.72 8.73
N ALA A 75 -32.67 -20.54 7.73
CA ALA A 75 -33.25 -21.83 7.42
C ALA A 75 -32.43 -23.04 7.95
N ASP A 76 -32.41 -23.24 9.26
CA ASP A 76 -31.83 -24.46 9.89
C ASP A 76 -32.65 -25.74 9.68
N PHE A 77 -33.74 -25.66 8.89
CA PHE A 77 -34.64 -26.78 8.60
C PHE A 77 -34.32 -27.48 7.26
N SER A 78 -33.49 -26.88 6.40
CA SER A 78 -33.26 -27.38 5.04
C SER A 78 -31.79 -27.31 4.64
N ASP A 79 -31.35 -28.32 3.89
CA ASP A 79 -30.05 -28.32 3.23
C ASP A 79 -30.03 -27.38 2.00
N ASN A 80 -31.19 -27.06 1.42
CA ASN A 80 -31.28 -26.28 0.18
C ASN A 80 -32.40 -25.23 0.24
N ILE A 81 -32.11 -24.03 -0.28
CA ILE A 81 -33.09 -23.00 -0.57
C ILE A 81 -33.02 -22.65 -2.05
N ASP A 82 -34.11 -22.90 -2.77
CA ASP A 82 -34.25 -22.54 -4.17
C ASP A 82 -35.40 -21.53 -4.33
N LEU A 83 -35.11 -20.40 -4.99
CA LEU A 83 -36.04 -19.32 -5.29
C LEU A 83 -36.00 -19.02 -6.79
N PRO A 84 -36.58 -19.91 -7.63
CA PRO A 84 -36.39 -19.89 -9.09
C PRO A 84 -36.97 -18.65 -9.78
N ASN A 85 -38.02 -18.07 -9.20
CA ASN A 85 -38.77 -16.96 -9.79
C ASN A 85 -38.34 -15.58 -9.29
N LEU A 86 -37.54 -15.51 -8.22
CA LEU A 86 -37.15 -14.23 -7.62
C LEU A 86 -36.16 -13.49 -8.53
N CYS A 87 -36.55 -12.28 -8.94
CA CYS A 87 -35.85 -11.43 -9.89
C CYS A 87 -35.26 -10.16 -9.26
N GLY A 88 -35.81 -9.70 -8.14
CA GLY A 88 -35.34 -8.47 -7.49
C GLY A 88 -35.72 -8.36 -6.02
N VAL A 89 -34.84 -7.76 -5.24
CA VAL A 89 -35.05 -7.41 -3.83
C VAL A 89 -34.79 -5.91 -3.68
N ASN A 90 -35.77 -5.15 -3.21
CA ASN A 90 -35.63 -3.69 -3.05
C ASN A 90 -35.01 -3.29 -1.70
N GLY A 91 -34.94 -4.21 -0.74
CA GLY A 91 -34.17 -4.08 0.50
C GLY A 91 -32.90 -4.93 0.46
N ASP A 92 -32.51 -5.46 1.62
CA ASP A 92 -31.34 -6.32 1.76
C ASP A 92 -31.66 -7.78 1.44
N LEU A 93 -30.68 -8.51 0.91
CA LEU A 93 -30.69 -9.98 0.86
C LEU A 93 -29.74 -10.53 1.91
N ARG A 94 -30.24 -11.29 2.89
CA ARG A 94 -29.45 -11.87 3.98
C ARG A 94 -29.59 -13.39 4.02
N VAL A 95 -28.47 -14.09 3.99
CA VAL A 95 -28.34 -15.53 4.22
C VAL A 95 -27.37 -15.70 5.37
N GLU A 96 -27.92 -15.83 6.58
CA GLU A 96 -27.12 -15.70 7.80
C GLU A 96 -27.35 -16.82 8.81
N LYS A 97 -26.27 -17.23 9.48
CA LYS A 97 -26.30 -18.08 10.68
C LYS A 97 -26.99 -19.43 10.47
N ASN A 98 -26.84 -20.01 9.28
CA ASN A 98 -27.40 -21.31 8.96
C ASN A 98 -26.40 -22.44 9.24
N VAL A 99 -26.74 -23.35 10.14
CA VAL A 99 -25.83 -24.46 10.53
C VAL A 99 -26.02 -25.71 9.67
N GLU A 100 -27.20 -25.89 9.06
CA GLU A 100 -27.49 -27.05 8.19
C GLU A 100 -27.48 -26.72 6.68
N LEU A 101 -27.73 -25.46 6.32
CA LEU A 101 -27.87 -25.03 4.92
C LEU A 101 -26.62 -25.29 4.10
N ARG A 102 -26.79 -25.93 2.93
CA ARG A 102 -25.70 -26.30 2.01
C ARG A 102 -25.75 -25.56 0.70
N HIS A 103 -26.94 -25.29 0.15
CA HIS A 103 -27.05 -24.60 -1.12
C HIS A 103 -28.14 -23.53 -1.11
N VAL A 104 -27.83 -22.38 -1.68
CA VAL A 104 -28.82 -21.34 -2.03
C VAL A 104 -28.76 -21.07 -3.53
N THR A 105 -29.90 -21.17 -4.20
CA THR A 105 -30.02 -20.90 -5.64
C THR A 105 -31.13 -19.88 -5.90
N ILE A 106 -30.76 -18.73 -6.47
CA ILE A 106 -31.67 -17.66 -6.89
C ILE A 106 -31.35 -17.31 -8.37
N PRO A 107 -31.69 -18.21 -9.31
CA PRO A 107 -31.13 -18.22 -10.66
C PRO A 107 -31.50 -16.99 -11.50
N SER A 108 -32.61 -16.33 -11.17
CA SER A 108 -33.19 -15.21 -11.94
C SER A 108 -32.94 -13.84 -11.29
N LEU A 109 -32.28 -13.80 -10.12
CA LEU A 109 -32.06 -12.56 -9.37
C LEU A 109 -31.19 -11.61 -10.19
N GLY A 110 -31.75 -10.47 -10.58
CA GLY A 110 -31.10 -9.46 -11.40
C GLY A 110 -30.48 -8.32 -10.60
N TYR A 111 -31.10 -7.94 -9.49
CA TYR A 111 -30.64 -6.82 -8.67
C TYR A 111 -31.02 -6.98 -7.19
N VAL A 112 -30.25 -6.33 -6.33
CA VAL A 112 -30.59 -6.04 -4.93
C VAL A 112 -30.36 -4.54 -4.72
N ASP A 113 -31.39 -3.75 -4.40
CA ASP A 113 -31.24 -2.29 -4.21
C ASP A 113 -30.48 -1.99 -2.88
N GLY A 114 -30.57 -2.87 -1.88
CA GLY A 114 -29.81 -2.78 -0.63
C GLY A 114 -28.52 -3.61 -0.65
N ASP A 115 -28.16 -4.11 0.52
CA ASP A 115 -26.96 -4.93 0.71
C ASP A 115 -27.24 -6.43 0.46
N VAL A 116 -26.21 -7.17 0.04
CA VAL A 116 -26.20 -8.63 0.03
C VAL A 116 -25.27 -9.13 1.13
N TYR A 117 -25.81 -9.95 2.02
CA TYR A 117 -25.12 -10.58 3.13
C TYR A 117 -25.24 -12.10 3.01
N VAL A 118 -24.11 -12.80 2.91
CA VAL A 118 -24.03 -14.27 2.99
C VAL A 118 -22.97 -14.60 4.02
N TYR A 119 -23.36 -14.78 5.28
CA TYR A 119 -22.38 -14.91 6.36
C TYR A 119 -22.72 -15.89 7.47
N GLU A 120 -21.67 -16.38 8.15
CA GLU A 120 -21.78 -17.31 9.27
C GLU A 120 -22.60 -18.58 8.91
N ASN A 121 -22.43 -19.13 7.70
CA ASN A 121 -23.09 -20.38 7.31
C ASN A 121 -22.10 -21.54 7.31
N GLU A 122 -22.08 -22.32 8.40
CA GLU A 122 -21.04 -23.32 8.70
C GLU A 122 -20.92 -24.43 7.63
N ARG A 123 -22.01 -24.74 6.92
CA ARG A 123 -22.08 -25.85 5.96
C ARG A 123 -22.43 -25.43 4.54
N LEU A 124 -22.53 -24.13 4.27
CA LEU A 124 -22.90 -23.63 2.95
C LEU A 124 -21.79 -23.97 1.96
N ARG A 125 -22.11 -24.76 0.93
CA ARG A 125 -21.23 -25.18 -0.16
C ARG A 125 -21.43 -24.40 -1.44
N LYS A 126 -22.62 -23.85 -1.64
CA LYS A 126 -22.97 -23.12 -2.86
C LYS A 126 -23.87 -21.93 -2.57
N PHE A 127 -23.49 -20.77 -3.09
CA PHE A 127 -24.38 -19.62 -3.29
C PHE A 127 -24.42 -19.27 -4.77
N SER A 128 -25.62 -19.15 -5.35
CA SER A 128 -25.77 -18.99 -6.78
C SER A 128 -26.85 -18.00 -7.16
N ALA A 129 -26.42 -16.83 -7.64
CA ALA A 129 -27.24 -15.78 -8.25
C ALA A 129 -26.59 -15.35 -9.59
N PRO A 130 -26.56 -16.24 -10.60
CA PRO A 130 -25.76 -16.07 -11.82
C PRO A 130 -26.23 -14.93 -12.72
N GLN A 131 -27.44 -14.38 -12.51
CA GLN A 131 -28.00 -13.25 -13.26
C GLN A 131 -27.91 -11.94 -12.49
N LEU A 132 -27.29 -11.92 -11.30
CA LEU A 132 -27.18 -10.71 -10.49
C LEU A 132 -26.24 -9.74 -11.20
N ILE A 133 -26.74 -8.56 -11.54
CA ILE A 133 -26.01 -7.52 -12.28
C ILE A 133 -25.56 -6.39 -11.34
N GLU A 134 -26.45 -5.94 -10.46
CA GLU A 134 -26.27 -4.73 -9.66
C GLU A 134 -26.61 -4.99 -8.19
N VAL A 135 -25.75 -4.49 -7.29
CA VAL A 135 -25.98 -4.39 -5.85
C VAL A 135 -25.91 -2.93 -5.46
N GLY A 136 -27.03 -2.36 -5.02
CA GLY A 136 -27.16 -0.94 -4.67
C GLY A 136 -26.54 -0.56 -3.32
N GLY A 137 -26.21 -1.56 -2.50
CA GLY A 137 -25.40 -1.45 -1.29
C GLY A 137 -24.08 -2.22 -1.39
N SER A 138 -23.65 -2.81 -0.29
CA SER A 138 -22.47 -3.67 -0.18
C SER A 138 -22.78 -5.14 -0.47
N PHE A 139 -21.77 -5.91 -0.90
CA PHE A 139 -21.84 -7.34 -1.13
C PHE A 139 -20.84 -8.09 -0.25
N TYR A 140 -21.34 -8.81 0.74
CA TYR A 140 -20.53 -9.52 1.72
C TYR A 140 -20.78 -11.04 1.65
N VAL A 141 -19.72 -11.80 1.40
CA VAL A 141 -19.68 -13.25 1.57
C VAL A 141 -18.55 -13.55 2.56
N THR A 142 -18.90 -13.79 3.82
CA THR A 142 -17.93 -13.89 4.91
C THR A 142 -18.20 -15.08 5.82
N ASP A 143 -17.17 -15.75 6.33
CA ASP A 143 -17.33 -16.83 7.33
C ASP A 143 -18.22 -17.98 6.81
N ASN A 144 -17.95 -18.44 5.59
CA ASN A 144 -18.57 -19.62 4.99
C ASN A 144 -17.48 -20.65 4.66
N PRO A 145 -16.88 -21.32 5.66
CA PRO A 145 -15.65 -22.10 5.50
C PRO A 145 -15.80 -23.33 4.59
N LYS A 146 -17.05 -23.70 4.23
CA LYS A 146 -17.35 -24.82 3.33
C LYS A 146 -17.81 -24.42 1.94
N LEU A 147 -17.75 -23.13 1.62
CA LEU A 147 -18.19 -22.61 0.34
C LEU A 147 -17.19 -22.95 -0.75
N THR A 148 -17.55 -23.88 -1.63
CA THR A 148 -16.72 -24.29 -2.78
C THR A 148 -17.24 -23.70 -4.09
N SER A 149 -18.37 -22.99 -4.08
CA SER A 149 -19.01 -22.50 -5.31
C SER A 149 -19.74 -21.19 -5.04
N LEU A 150 -19.27 -20.12 -5.67
CA LEU A 150 -19.89 -18.80 -5.68
C LEU A 150 -20.20 -18.40 -7.13
N HIS A 151 -21.47 -18.48 -7.52
CA HIS A 151 -21.91 -18.16 -8.89
C HIS A 151 -22.58 -16.78 -8.95
N ILE A 152 -21.80 -15.76 -9.28
CA ILE A 152 -22.22 -14.35 -9.42
C ILE A 152 -21.54 -13.67 -10.61
N GLN A 153 -21.23 -14.44 -11.67
CA GLN A 153 -20.40 -14.01 -12.79
C GLN A 153 -20.95 -12.83 -13.63
N SER A 154 -22.19 -12.40 -13.38
CA SER A 154 -22.84 -11.31 -14.10
C SER A 154 -22.78 -9.97 -13.36
N VAL A 155 -22.25 -9.95 -12.12
CA VAL A 155 -22.18 -8.73 -11.31
C VAL A 155 -21.26 -7.74 -12.00
N GLN A 156 -21.79 -6.56 -12.28
CA GLN A 156 -21.09 -5.46 -12.95
C GLN A 156 -20.75 -4.34 -11.97
N THR A 157 -21.66 -4.04 -11.02
CA THR A 157 -21.51 -2.91 -10.11
C THR A 157 -21.94 -3.28 -8.68
N VAL A 158 -21.13 -2.88 -7.71
CA VAL A 158 -21.46 -2.88 -6.28
C VAL A 158 -21.28 -1.45 -5.78
N ALA A 159 -22.35 -0.79 -5.33
CA ALA A 159 -22.25 0.62 -4.93
C ALA A 159 -21.48 0.81 -3.61
N GLY A 160 -21.49 -0.20 -2.74
CA GLY A 160 -20.78 -0.22 -1.47
C GLY A 160 -19.45 -0.97 -1.52
N ASP A 161 -19.15 -1.65 -0.42
CA ASP A 161 -18.02 -2.55 -0.28
C ASP A 161 -18.32 -3.92 -0.90
N MET A 162 -17.30 -4.62 -1.38
CA MET A 162 -17.40 -6.03 -1.77
C MET A 162 -16.37 -6.85 -0.99
N TRP A 163 -16.81 -7.67 -0.03
CA TRP A 163 -15.92 -8.53 0.77
C TRP A 163 -16.18 -10.01 0.53
N LEU A 164 -15.12 -10.74 0.21
CA LEU A 164 -15.11 -12.20 0.03
C LEU A 164 -14.06 -12.79 0.97
N ASN A 165 -14.47 -13.12 2.20
CA ASN A 165 -13.53 -13.46 3.27
C ASN A 165 -13.83 -14.77 3.98
N ALA A 166 -12.80 -15.47 4.46
CA ALA A 166 -12.94 -16.68 5.28
C ALA A 166 -13.80 -17.75 4.56
N LEU A 167 -13.45 -18.02 3.31
CA LEU A 167 -14.07 -19.02 2.44
C LEU A 167 -13.07 -20.18 2.25
N ASP A 168 -12.71 -20.87 3.32
CA ASP A 168 -11.54 -21.77 3.38
C ASP A 168 -11.45 -22.78 2.22
N ASP A 169 -12.57 -23.35 1.77
CA ASP A 169 -12.64 -24.36 0.70
C ASP A 169 -12.92 -23.75 -0.71
N ILE A 170 -12.87 -22.41 -0.92
CA ILE A 170 -13.07 -21.79 -2.24
C ILE A 170 -11.76 -21.80 -3.03
N ASP A 171 -11.79 -22.31 -4.26
CA ASP A 171 -10.62 -22.35 -5.16
C ASP A 171 -10.69 -21.31 -6.28
N VAL A 172 -11.89 -20.87 -6.66
CA VAL A 172 -12.10 -19.91 -7.76
C VAL A 172 -13.11 -18.83 -7.37
N ILE A 173 -12.70 -17.58 -7.53
CA ILE A 173 -13.59 -16.40 -7.53
C ILE A 173 -13.56 -15.82 -8.95
N TYR A 174 -14.71 -15.90 -9.64
CA TYR A 174 -14.82 -15.52 -11.06
C TYR A 174 -15.80 -14.37 -11.26
N LEU A 175 -15.26 -13.16 -11.46
CA LEU A 175 -15.99 -11.90 -11.62
C LEU A 175 -15.57 -11.20 -12.93
N PRO A 176 -15.80 -11.84 -14.09
CA PRO A 176 -15.21 -11.43 -15.36
C PRO A 176 -15.74 -10.09 -15.90
N VAL A 177 -16.86 -9.59 -15.38
CA VAL A 177 -17.52 -8.37 -15.85
C VAL A 177 -17.72 -7.33 -14.73
N LEU A 178 -17.16 -7.56 -13.54
CA LEU A 178 -17.18 -6.57 -12.47
C LEU A 178 -16.37 -5.35 -12.91
N ALA A 179 -17.05 -4.22 -13.08
CA ALA A 179 -16.45 -2.98 -13.56
C ALA A 179 -16.17 -2.00 -12.43
N GLU A 180 -17.09 -1.90 -11.45
CA GLU A 180 -17.04 -0.88 -10.40
C GLU A 180 -17.39 -1.43 -9.01
N VAL A 181 -16.62 -1.01 -8.01
CA VAL A 181 -16.96 -1.13 -6.59
C VAL A 181 -16.86 0.26 -5.97
N GLY A 182 -17.96 0.78 -5.44
CA GLY A 182 -18.04 2.17 -4.98
C GLY A 182 -17.25 2.46 -3.70
N GLN A 183 -16.86 1.44 -2.93
CA GLN A 183 -15.99 1.57 -1.76
C GLN A 183 -14.82 0.58 -1.83
N MET A 184 -14.67 -0.36 -0.89
CA MET A 184 -13.54 -1.29 -0.81
C MET A 184 -13.82 -2.63 -1.48
N PHE A 185 -12.89 -3.11 -2.30
CA PHE A 185 -12.87 -4.50 -2.76
C PHE A 185 -11.90 -5.31 -1.90
N ARG A 186 -12.39 -6.34 -1.20
CA ARG A 186 -11.59 -7.17 -0.29
C ARG A 186 -11.76 -8.66 -0.58
N VAL A 187 -10.65 -9.35 -0.79
CA VAL A 187 -10.58 -10.81 -0.85
C VAL A 187 -9.55 -11.27 0.16
N ALA A 188 -10.00 -11.88 1.26
CA ALA A 188 -9.09 -12.18 2.35
C ALA A 188 -9.33 -13.49 3.10
N SER A 189 -8.25 -14.14 3.55
CA SER A 189 -8.32 -15.39 4.31
C SER A 189 -9.06 -16.49 3.54
N ASN A 190 -8.70 -16.69 2.27
CA ASN A 190 -9.22 -17.77 1.44
C ASN A 190 -8.02 -18.65 1.05
N ASP A 191 -7.60 -19.53 1.96
CA ASP A 191 -6.31 -20.23 1.87
C ASP A 191 -6.19 -21.10 0.62
N GLU A 192 -7.29 -21.72 0.16
CA GLU A 192 -7.32 -22.56 -1.05
C GLU A 192 -7.58 -21.79 -2.37
N LEU A 193 -7.72 -20.45 -2.32
CA LEU A 193 -8.03 -19.64 -3.51
C LEU A 193 -6.89 -19.70 -4.53
N TYR A 194 -7.14 -20.37 -5.64
CA TYR A 194 -6.19 -20.58 -6.73
C TYR A 194 -6.39 -19.57 -7.88
N GLU A 195 -7.62 -19.14 -8.14
CA GLU A 195 -7.92 -18.18 -9.21
C GLU A 195 -8.83 -17.05 -8.71
N LEU A 196 -8.36 -15.82 -8.88
CA LEU A 196 -9.16 -14.60 -8.75
C LEU A 196 -9.24 -13.91 -10.11
N ASN A 197 -10.42 -13.89 -10.72
CA ASN A 197 -10.66 -13.16 -11.96
C ASN A 197 -11.47 -11.90 -11.69
N ILE A 198 -10.80 -10.75 -11.75
CA ILE A 198 -11.37 -9.39 -11.67
C ILE A 198 -10.86 -8.54 -12.84
N SER A 199 -10.66 -9.18 -14.00
CA SER A 199 -9.93 -8.60 -15.14
C SER A 199 -10.60 -7.36 -15.76
N SER A 200 -11.91 -7.18 -15.54
CA SER A 200 -12.68 -6.03 -16.03
C SER A 200 -12.80 -4.89 -15.02
N LEU A 201 -12.21 -5.02 -13.82
CA LEU A 201 -12.35 -4.02 -12.76
C LEU A 201 -11.65 -2.73 -13.17
N GLN A 202 -12.39 -1.63 -13.20
CA GLN A 202 -11.95 -0.32 -13.68
C GLN A 202 -11.82 0.69 -12.55
N THR A 203 -12.84 0.79 -11.69
CA THR A 203 -12.94 1.86 -10.69
C THR A 203 -13.25 1.32 -9.30
N ILE A 204 -12.49 1.79 -8.31
CA ILE A 204 -12.70 1.52 -6.89
C ILE A 204 -12.77 2.85 -6.15
N GLY A 205 -13.86 3.07 -5.40
CA GLY A 205 -14.07 4.33 -4.69
C GLY A 205 -13.25 4.48 -3.41
N ASP A 206 -12.68 3.40 -2.86
CA ASP A 206 -11.67 3.39 -1.80
C ASP A 206 -10.45 2.56 -2.24
N GLY A 207 -10.24 1.36 -1.68
CA GLY A 207 -9.04 0.55 -1.93
C GLY A 207 -9.32 -0.91 -2.30
N ILE A 208 -8.26 -1.59 -2.72
CA ILE A 208 -8.26 -3.03 -3.01
C ILE A 208 -7.44 -3.72 -1.91
N ARG A 209 -7.97 -4.79 -1.31
CA ARG A 209 -7.27 -5.59 -0.29
C ARG A 209 -7.27 -7.07 -0.66
N ILE A 210 -6.11 -7.59 -1.06
CA ILE A 210 -5.88 -9.02 -1.35
C ILE A 210 -4.96 -9.56 -0.26
N LEU A 211 -5.52 -10.22 0.75
CA LEU A 211 -4.81 -10.55 1.99
C LEU A 211 -4.93 -12.02 2.34
N ARG A 212 -3.84 -12.73 2.67
CA ARG A 212 -3.96 -14.12 3.17
C ARG A 212 -4.75 -15.04 2.23
N ASN A 213 -4.39 -15.06 0.95
CA ASN A 213 -4.86 -16.06 0.00
C ASN A 213 -3.68 -16.95 -0.35
N ASP A 214 -3.40 -17.90 0.53
CA ASP A 214 -2.13 -18.65 0.57
C ASP A 214 -1.79 -19.33 -0.76
N ASP A 215 -2.78 -19.89 -1.46
CA ASP A 215 -2.58 -20.64 -2.71
C ASP A 215 -2.69 -19.80 -3.99
N LEU A 216 -2.97 -18.49 -3.89
CA LEU A 216 -3.13 -17.60 -5.04
C LEU A 216 -1.78 -17.36 -5.74
N PRO A 217 -1.57 -17.83 -6.98
CA PRO A 217 -0.27 -17.73 -7.63
C PRO A 217 -0.03 -16.40 -8.34
N ARG A 218 -1.10 -15.68 -8.70
CA ARG A 218 -1.02 -14.43 -9.46
C ARG A 218 -2.22 -13.52 -9.20
N LEU A 219 -1.97 -12.22 -9.30
CA LEU A 219 -2.99 -11.18 -9.30
C LEU A 219 -2.83 -10.34 -10.56
N GLU A 220 -3.88 -10.28 -11.38
CA GLU A 220 -3.89 -9.53 -12.64
C GLU A 220 -5.12 -8.59 -12.65
N ILE A 221 -4.89 -7.28 -12.69
CA ILE A 221 -5.93 -6.25 -12.78
C ILE A 221 -5.58 -5.29 -13.93
N PRO A 222 -5.72 -5.76 -15.19
CA PRO A 222 -5.19 -5.07 -16.38
C PRO A 222 -6.08 -3.94 -16.92
N SER A 223 -7.26 -3.72 -16.33
CA SER A 223 -8.21 -2.69 -16.75
C SER A 223 -8.35 -1.56 -15.72
N LEU A 224 -7.55 -1.57 -14.65
CA LEU A 224 -7.76 -0.67 -13.51
C LEU A 224 -7.39 0.76 -13.91
N GLN A 225 -8.31 1.70 -13.70
CA GLN A 225 -8.14 3.11 -14.08
C GLN A 225 -7.99 4.01 -12.86
N SER A 226 -8.76 3.76 -11.79
CA SER A 226 -8.75 4.63 -10.61
C SER A 226 -9.04 3.87 -9.32
N ILE A 227 -8.21 4.10 -8.30
CA ILE A 227 -8.49 3.78 -6.89
C ILE A 227 -8.17 5.00 -6.04
N THR A 228 -9.12 5.48 -5.23
CA THR A 228 -8.86 6.67 -4.40
C THR A 228 -7.99 6.36 -3.19
N GLY A 229 -8.05 5.11 -2.72
CA GLY A 229 -7.35 4.59 -1.57
C GLY A 229 -6.17 3.70 -1.96
N ILE A 230 -5.87 2.70 -1.13
CA ILE A 230 -4.64 1.91 -1.22
C ILE A 230 -4.90 0.56 -1.89
N LEU A 231 -4.06 0.20 -2.87
CA LEU A 231 -3.88 -1.18 -3.30
C LEU A 231 -3.00 -1.90 -2.28
N ARG A 232 -3.61 -2.78 -1.50
CA ARG A 232 -2.92 -3.61 -0.50
C ARG A 232 -2.92 -5.07 -0.91
N VAL A 233 -1.72 -5.63 -1.09
CA VAL A 233 -1.51 -7.04 -1.43
C VAL A 233 -0.55 -7.61 -0.40
N GLN A 234 -1.06 -8.34 0.59
CA GLN A 234 -0.26 -8.82 1.70
C GLN A 234 -0.49 -10.25 2.13
N GLU A 235 0.56 -10.88 2.64
CA GLU A 235 0.49 -12.22 3.24
C GLU A 235 -0.04 -13.30 2.27
N ASN A 236 0.22 -13.19 0.95
CA ASN A 236 -0.18 -14.22 -0.03
C ASN A 236 1.02 -15.11 -0.36
N LYS A 237 1.15 -16.24 0.35
CA LYS A 237 2.40 -17.04 0.40
C LYS A 237 2.88 -17.58 -0.94
N ARG A 238 1.99 -17.99 -1.83
CA ARG A 238 2.34 -18.51 -3.16
C ARG A 238 2.25 -17.48 -4.29
N LEU A 239 1.97 -16.22 -3.97
CA LEU A 239 1.82 -15.18 -4.97
C LEU A 239 3.16 -14.88 -5.63
N GLN A 240 3.26 -15.12 -6.94
CA GLN A 240 4.48 -14.94 -7.72
C GLN A 240 4.44 -13.69 -8.59
N ASN A 241 3.25 -13.29 -9.04
CA ASN A 241 3.09 -12.19 -9.97
C ASN A 241 1.98 -11.23 -9.52
N VAL A 242 2.28 -9.93 -9.53
CA VAL A 242 1.30 -8.86 -9.40
C VAL A 242 1.43 -7.97 -10.64
N LEU A 243 0.38 -7.96 -11.45
CA LEU A 243 0.27 -7.13 -12.65
C LEU A 243 -0.93 -6.21 -12.50
N VAL A 244 -0.68 -4.91 -12.33
CA VAL A 244 -1.72 -3.90 -12.18
C VAL A 244 -1.47 -2.81 -13.22
N GLY A 245 -2.48 -2.54 -14.03
CA GLY A 245 -2.34 -1.56 -15.11
C GLY A 245 -3.67 -1.20 -15.75
N GLY A 246 -3.67 -0.06 -16.42
CA GLY A 246 -4.75 0.53 -17.19
C GLY A 246 -4.33 1.94 -17.57
N GLU A 247 -4.96 2.53 -18.58
CA GLU A 247 -4.53 3.85 -19.07
C GLU A 247 -4.75 4.93 -17.99
N ALA A 248 -3.70 5.70 -17.68
CA ALA A 248 -3.73 6.87 -16.79
C ALA A 248 -4.21 6.56 -15.36
N MET A 249 -3.51 5.63 -14.72
CA MET A 249 -3.86 5.13 -13.39
C MET A 249 -3.67 6.18 -12.29
N GLU A 250 -4.76 6.56 -11.63
CA GLU A 250 -4.74 7.30 -10.37
C GLU A 250 -4.89 6.31 -9.20
N ILE A 251 -3.78 6.02 -8.51
CA ILE A 251 -3.81 5.21 -7.29
C ILE A 251 -3.52 6.10 -6.08
N GLY A 252 -4.41 6.03 -5.09
CA GLY A 252 -4.21 6.65 -3.79
C GLY A 252 -2.93 6.16 -3.12
N GLY A 253 -2.63 4.86 -3.07
CA GLY A 253 -1.33 4.37 -2.61
C GLY A 253 -1.12 2.88 -2.84
N VAL A 254 0.10 2.40 -2.59
CA VAL A 254 0.49 1.00 -2.79
C VAL A 254 1.09 0.45 -1.50
N ASP A 255 0.65 -0.73 -1.09
CA ASP A 255 1.14 -1.47 0.07
C ASP A 255 1.25 -2.97 -0.26
N ILE A 256 2.40 -3.38 -0.77
CA ILE A 256 2.67 -4.75 -1.23
C ILE A 256 3.70 -5.36 -0.30
N GLY A 257 3.30 -6.36 0.47
CA GLY A 257 4.29 -6.98 1.34
C GLY A 257 3.96 -8.31 1.96
N GLN A 258 4.97 -8.97 2.53
CA GLN A 258 4.84 -10.32 3.06
C GLN A 258 4.34 -11.32 2.00
N ASN A 259 4.73 -11.12 0.73
CA ASN A 259 4.50 -12.07 -0.36
C ASN A 259 5.86 -12.70 -0.71
N GLU A 260 6.33 -13.62 0.14
CA GLU A 260 7.70 -14.15 0.09
C GLU A 260 8.10 -14.78 -1.25
N GLN A 261 7.15 -15.23 -2.07
CA GLN A 261 7.38 -15.81 -3.40
C GLN A 261 7.15 -14.83 -4.56
N LEU A 262 6.89 -13.55 -4.30
CA LEU A 262 6.63 -12.55 -5.33
C LEU A 262 7.91 -12.27 -6.11
N VAL A 263 7.92 -12.62 -7.40
CA VAL A 263 9.05 -12.41 -8.31
C VAL A 263 8.81 -11.24 -9.25
N ILE A 264 7.56 -11.08 -9.71
CA ILE A 264 7.19 -10.07 -10.71
C ILE A 264 6.21 -9.08 -10.10
N LEU A 265 6.59 -7.81 -10.10
CA LEU A 265 5.74 -6.68 -9.76
C LEU A 265 5.74 -5.68 -10.92
N GLU A 266 4.60 -5.52 -11.58
CA GLU A 266 4.40 -4.53 -12.64
C GLU A 266 3.24 -3.61 -12.26
N LEU A 267 3.54 -2.31 -12.13
CA LEU A 267 2.58 -1.24 -11.86
C LEU A 267 2.66 -0.24 -13.03
N ALA A 268 1.77 -0.38 -14.00
CA ALA A 268 1.78 0.45 -15.21
C ALA A 268 1.15 1.83 -14.97
N ASP A 269 1.66 2.87 -15.66
CA ASP A 269 1.16 4.25 -15.64
C ASP A 269 1.00 4.86 -14.23
N PHE A 270 1.85 4.43 -13.29
CA PHE A 270 1.83 4.86 -11.89
C PHE A 270 2.59 6.19 -11.69
N VAL A 271 1.88 7.31 -11.83
CA VAL A 271 2.48 8.67 -11.86
C VAL A 271 2.57 9.35 -10.49
N ARG A 272 1.54 9.19 -9.65
CA ARG A 272 1.46 9.80 -8.31
C ARG A 272 0.92 8.80 -7.30
N ALA A 273 1.29 9.00 -6.04
CA ALA A 273 0.74 8.23 -4.92
C ALA A 273 0.77 9.04 -3.62
N SER A 274 -0.17 8.76 -2.71
CA SER A 274 -0.09 9.21 -1.32
C SER A 274 0.95 8.45 -0.50
N SER A 275 1.25 7.20 -0.84
CA SER A 275 2.31 6.42 -0.21
C SER A 275 2.64 5.20 -1.06
N VAL A 276 3.91 4.79 -1.03
CA VAL A 276 4.38 3.53 -1.62
C VAL A 276 5.11 2.74 -0.55
N SER A 277 4.63 1.52 -0.29
CA SER A 277 5.24 0.57 0.64
C SER A 277 5.39 -0.77 -0.07
N ILE A 278 6.63 -1.22 -0.27
CA ILE A 278 6.95 -2.54 -0.83
C ILE A 278 7.89 -3.23 0.16
N SER A 279 7.37 -4.19 0.92
CA SER A 279 8.13 -4.75 2.05
C SER A 279 8.01 -6.26 2.22
N TYR A 280 9.07 -6.96 2.63
CA TYR A 280 9.04 -8.40 2.92
C TYR A 280 8.60 -9.25 1.71
N ASN A 281 9.12 -8.93 0.53
CA ASN A 281 8.96 -9.73 -0.69
C ASN A 281 10.33 -10.28 -1.09
N ASP A 282 10.83 -11.26 -0.34
CA ASP A 282 12.23 -11.70 -0.42
C ASP A 282 12.65 -12.12 -1.84
N ALA A 283 11.77 -12.77 -2.61
CA ALA A 283 12.06 -13.23 -3.97
C ALA A 283 11.95 -12.15 -5.07
N LEU A 284 11.63 -10.90 -4.72
CA LEU A 284 11.39 -9.82 -5.68
C LEU A 284 12.70 -9.28 -6.23
N LEU A 285 12.92 -9.44 -7.53
CA LEU A 285 14.21 -9.08 -8.17
C LEU A 285 14.30 -7.63 -8.62
N SER A 286 13.17 -7.00 -8.95
CA SER A 286 13.14 -5.66 -9.51
C SER A 286 11.89 -4.87 -9.11
N ILE A 287 12.08 -3.57 -8.89
CA ILE A 287 11.02 -2.57 -8.81
C ILE A 287 11.33 -1.50 -9.86
N ASP A 288 10.43 -1.33 -10.82
CA ASP A 288 10.55 -0.30 -11.85
C ASP A 288 9.28 0.57 -11.83
N LEU A 289 9.46 1.84 -11.49
CA LEU A 289 8.40 2.85 -11.41
C LEU A 289 8.84 4.06 -12.28
N PRO A 290 8.89 3.91 -13.60
CA PRO A 290 9.57 4.85 -14.51
C PRO A 290 8.84 6.20 -14.62
N ASP A 291 7.55 6.24 -14.29
CA ASP A 291 6.68 7.40 -14.42
C ASP A 291 6.33 8.07 -13.09
N LEU A 292 6.74 7.50 -11.95
CA LEU A 292 6.46 8.05 -10.63
C LEU A 292 7.17 9.40 -10.45
N ASP A 293 6.39 10.47 -10.36
CA ASP A 293 6.85 11.87 -10.29
C ASP A 293 6.78 12.42 -8.86
N GLU A 294 5.74 12.05 -8.10
CA GLU A 294 5.46 12.66 -6.81
C GLU A 294 4.81 11.66 -5.84
N VAL A 295 5.25 11.72 -4.58
CA VAL A 295 4.64 10.96 -3.49
C VAL A 295 4.31 11.89 -2.32
N ASP A 296 3.01 12.04 -2.03
CA ASP A 296 2.47 12.92 -0.98
C ASP A 296 2.60 12.36 0.45
N GLY A 297 3.33 11.25 0.60
CA GLY A 297 3.63 10.62 1.88
C GLY A 297 4.97 9.91 1.80
N GLY A 298 5.05 8.66 2.27
CA GLY A 298 6.32 7.94 2.35
C GLY A 298 6.56 6.95 1.21
N LEU A 299 7.84 6.76 0.91
CA LEU A 299 8.37 5.71 0.03
C LEU A 299 9.18 4.74 0.90
N PHE A 300 8.65 3.55 1.10
CA PHE A 300 9.19 2.53 2.01
C PHE A 300 9.50 1.25 1.24
N ILE A 301 10.78 0.92 1.09
CA ILE A 301 11.26 -0.29 0.41
C ILE A 301 12.03 -1.11 1.45
N ASN A 302 11.40 -2.12 2.06
CA ASN A 302 11.97 -2.77 3.23
C ASN A 302 11.97 -4.31 3.18
N GLY A 303 13.07 -4.98 3.46
CA GLY A 303 13.05 -6.45 3.57
C GLY A 303 12.78 -7.13 2.23
N ASN A 304 13.28 -6.59 1.12
CA ASN A 304 13.23 -7.26 -0.18
C ASN A 304 14.65 -7.77 -0.48
N ASN A 305 15.04 -8.88 0.15
CA ASN A 305 16.45 -9.25 0.25
C ASN A 305 17.09 -9.59 -1.11
N ASP A 306 16.38 -10.21 -2.06
CA ASP A 306 16.90 -10.52 -3.41
C ASP A 306 16.71 -9.35 -4.41
N LEU A 307 16.29 -8.16 -3.95
CA LEU A 307 16.03 -7.00 -4.81
C LEU A 307 17.34 -6.44 -5.38
N GLN A 308 17.50 -6.53 -6.69
CA GLN A 308 18.72 -6.10 -7.39
C GLN A 308 18.54 -4.81 -8.19
N ILE A 309 17.32 -4.55 -8.69
CA ILE A 309 17.02 -3.41 -9.56
C ILE A 309 15.95 -2.55 -8.89
N PHE A 310 16.26 -1.27 -8.69
CA PHE A 310 15.30 -0.28 -8.22
C PHE A 310 15.40 0.97 -9.10
N ASN A 311 14.33 1.31 -9.81
CA ASN A 311 14.30 2.42 -10.77
C ASN A 311 13.11 3.35 -10.53
N VAL A 312 13.40 4.60 -10.19
CA VAL A 312 12.44 5.68 -9.89
C VAL A 312 12.94 7.03 -10.45
N PRO A 313 13.22 7.11 -11.77
CA PRO A 313 14.06 8.16 -12.32
C PRO A 313 13.38 9.55 -12.34
N LYS A 314 12.05 9.59 -12.29
CA LYS A 314 11.27 10.83 -12.37
C LYS A 314 10.85 11.37 -11.01
N LEU A 315 11.06 10.67 -9.91
CA LEU A 315 10.57 11.12 -8.60
C LEU A 315 11.26 12.44 -8.22
N ARG A 316 10.48 13.53 -8.11
CA ARG A 316 10.99 14.88 -7.83
C ARG A 316 10.81 15.31 -6.39
N ARG A 317 9.69 14.93 -5.80
CA ARG A 317 9.28 15.37 -4.46
C ARG A 317 8.69 14.23 -3.65
N LEU A 318 9.09 14.19 -2.38
CA LEU A 318 8.55 13.30 -1.37
C LEU A 318 8.22 14.12 -0.12
N THR A 319 6.95 14.21 0.27
CA THR A 319 6.57 15.00 1.45
C THR A 319 6.76 14.23 2.76
N GLY A 320 6.83 12.89 2.68
CA GLY A 320 7.06 12.00 3.82
C GLY A 320 8.47 11.43 3.84
N GLN A 321 8.60 10.27 4.48
CA GLN A 321 9.88 9.59 4.67
C GLN A 321 10.27 8.77 3.44
N LEU A 322 11.54 8.86 3.04
CA LEU A 322 12.21 7.86 2.21
C LEU A 322 12.91 6.87 3.14
N ALA A 323 12.48 5.61 3.13
CA ALA A 323 13.11 4.54 3.87
C ALA A 323 13.47 3.38 2.96
N MET A 324 14.75 3.01 2.93
CA MET A 324 15.19 1.77 2.29
C MET A 324 15.99 0.96 3.30
N ASN A 325 15.37 -0.10 3.84
CA ASN A 325 15.95 -0.88 4.93
C ASN A 325 15.97 -2.38 4.57
N TRP A 326 17.01 -3.13 4.95
CA TRP A 326 17.05 -4.59 4.74
C TRP A 326 16.80 -5.00 3.27
N ASN A 327 17.57 -4.46 2.33
CA ASN A 327 17.53 -4.88 0.92
C ASN A 327 18.95 -5.31 0.52
N GLN A 328 19.31 -6.55 0.84
CA GLN A 328 20.70 -7.02 0.87
C GLN A 328 21.36 -7.05 -0.52
N ASP A 329 20.63 -7.39 -1.57
CA ASP A 329 21.19 -7.52 -2.93
C ASP A 329 21.13 -6.21 -3.76
N LEU A 330 20.72 -5.08 -3.17
CA LEU A 330 20.70 -3.79 -3.88
C LEU A 330 22.13 -3.27 -4.08
N ALA A 331 22.56 -3.19 -5.34
CA ALA A 331 23.88 -2.67 -5.68
C ALA A 331 23.91 -1.14 -5.81
N VAL A 332 22.93 -0.57 -6.52
CA VAL A 332 22.86 0.88 -6.79
C VAL A 332 21.43 1.36 -6.65
N VAL A 333 21.27 2.46 -5.92
CA VAL A 333 20.02 3.19 -5.76
C VAL A 333 20.27 4.64 -6.18
N GLU A 334 19.62 5.08 -7.25
CA GLU A 334 19.79 6.44 -7.75
C GLU A 334 18.44 7.16 -7.85
N PHE A 335 18.39 8.37 -7.29
CA PHE A 335 17.26 9.28 -7.39
C PHE A 335 17.68 10.54 -8.16
N PRO A 336 17.73 10.49 -9.51
CA PRO A 336 18.38 11.52 -10.31
C PRO A 336 17.62 12.85 -10.35
N SER A 337 16.32 12.83 -10.03
CA SER A 337 15.43 14.00 -10.09
C SER A 337 14.93 14.46 -8.72
N LEU A 338 15.26 13.77 -7.63
CA LEU A 338 14.70 14.03 -6.31
C LEU A 338 15.33 15.29 -5.70
N GLU A 339 14.57 16.38 -5.65
CA GLU A 339 15.05 17.71 -5.23
C GLU A 339 14.93 17.92 -3.71
N GLU A 340 13.87 17.35 -3.10
CA GLU A 340 13.52 17.55 -1.69
C GLU A 340 12.81 16.32 -1.09
N VAL A 341 13.16 16.02 0.17
CA VAL A 341 12.42 15.09 1.04
C VAL A 341 11.95 15.87 2.26
N GLU A 342 10.66 16.26 2.32
CA GLU A 342 10.11 17.04 3.44
C GLU A 342 10.04 16.21 4.74
N GLY A 343 10.21 14.89 4.65
CA GLY A 343 10.34 13.99 5.79
C GLY A 343 11.77 13.49 6.03
N ARG A 344 11.87 12.27 6.58
CA ARG A 344 13.15 11.63 6.92
C ARG A 344 13.76 10.94 5.71
N LEU A 345 15.06 11.05 5.52
CA LEU A 345 15.87 10.17 4.68
C LEU A 345 16.50 9.10 5.56
N ALA A 346 16.15 7.82 5.38
CA ALA A 346 16.62 6.73 6.23
C ALA A 346 17.11 5.52 5.44
N PHE A 347 18.36 5.11 5.71
CA PHE A 347 18.96 3.89 5.18
C PHE A 347 19.44 3.02 6.33
N GLN A 348 19.02 1.76 6.34
CA GLN A 348 19.43 0.79 7.37
C GLN A 348 19.72 -0.58 6.82
N SER A 349 20.71 -1.27 7.41
CA SER A 349 21.00 -2.68 7.10
C SER A 349 21.14 -2.90 5.59
N ALA A 350 21.92 -2.02 4.96
CA ALA A 350 22.32 -2.14 3.56
C ALA A 350 23.76 -2.68 3.52
N GLU A 351 24.03 -3.53 2.54
CA GLU A 351 25.32 -4.19 2.31
C GLU A 351 25.75 -3.90 0.87
N ASP A 352 27.00 -3.48 0.64
CA ASP A 352 27.56 -3.24 -0.71
C ASP A 352 26.72 -2.29 -1.63
N THR A 353 25.84 -1.46 -1.06
CA THR A 353 24.95 -0.56 -1.80
C THR A 353 25.52 0.84 -1.99
N GLU A 354 25.39 1.39 -3.20
CA GLU A 354 25.66 2.80 -3.50
C GLU A 354 24.36 3.60 -3.64
N PHE A 355 24.14 4.55 -2.73
CA PHE A 355 23.02 5.48 -2.74
C PHE A 355 23.44 6.82 -3.37
N ARG A 356 22.73 7.27 -4.41
CA ARG A 356 23.03 8.51 -5.15
C ARG A 356 21.86 9.47 -5.20
N PHE A 357 22.09 10.69 -4.75
CA PHE A 357 21.12 11.78 -4.71
C PHE A 357 21.71 13.06 -5.33
N PRO A 358 21.93 13.10 -6.66
CA PRO A 358 22.71 14.14 -7.31
C PRO A 358 22.13 15.55 -7.16
N VAL A 359 20.82 15.69 -6.98
CA VAL A 359 20.11 16.99 -6.94
C VAL A 359 19.34 17.25 -5.64
N LEU A 360 19.43 16.35 -4.64
CA LEU A 360 18.74 16.50 -3.37
C LEU A 360 19.38 17.62 -2.56
N THR A 361 18.61 18.65 -2.22
CA THR A 361 19.14 19.86 -1.54
C THR A 361 18.73 19.96 -0.08
N ARG A 362 17.56 19.42 0.28
CA ARG A 362 16.96 19.58 1.61
C ARG A 362 16.31 18.29 2.09
N VAL A 363 16.49 18.00 3.38
CA VAL A 363 15.76 16.95 4.09
C VAL A 363 15.33 17.42 5.49
N GLN A 364 14.22 16.90 6.02
CA GLN A 364 13.82 17.24 7.40
C GLN A 364 14.70 16.53 8.43
N SER A 365 15.08 15.28 8.20
CA SER A 365 16.03 14.56 9.05
C SER A 365 16.70 13.46 8.25
N MET A 366 17.88 13.03 8.68
CA MET A 366 18.66 12.01 7.99
C MET A 366 19.18 10.98 9.00
N PHE A 367 19.04 9.71 8.66
CA PHE A 367 19.54 8.61 9.46
C PHE A 367 20.27 7.58 8.59
N LEU A 368 21.54 7.40 8.91
CA LEU A 368 22.39 6.34 8.41
C LEU A 368 22.65 5.40 9.58
N GLY A 369 22.08 4.20 9.54
CA GLY A 369 22.12 3.27 10.66
C GLY A 369 22.46 1.86 10.25
N TYR A 370 23.27 1.11 10.99
CA TYR A 370 23.50 -0.31 10.71
C TYR A 370 23.94 -0.58 9.25
N LEU A 371 24.73 0.33 8.67
CA LEU A 371 25.27 0.16 7.32
C LEU A 371 26.51 -0.72 7.41
N ASP A 372 26.62 -1.71 6.53
CA ASP A 372 27.74 -2.66 6.50
C ASP A 372 28.79 -2.25 5.42
N SER A 373 29.75 -3.15 5.13
CA SER A 373 30.92 -2.83 4.31
C SER A 373 30.58 -2.30 2.91
N ASN A 374 31.39 -1.35 2.45
CA ASN A 374 31.36 -0.74 1.12
C ASN A 374 30.12 0.11 0.79
N VAL A 375 29.18 0.30 1.71
CA VAL A 375 28.06 1.21 1.49
C VAL A 375 28.58 2.62 1.19
N GLN A 376 28.10 3.22 0.10
CA GLN A 376 28.41 4.59 -0.28
C GLN A 376 27.14 5.43 -0.27
N VAL A 377 27.23 6.64 0.27
CA VAL A 377 26.12 7.59 0.28
C VAL A 377 26.61 8.90 -0.34
N ASP A 378 26.19 9.16 -1.57
CA ASP A 378 26.55 10.35 -2.34
C ASP A 378 25.39 11.37 -2.35
N LEU A 379 25.62 12.48 -1.65
CA LEU A 379 24.68 13.60 -1.46
C LEU A 379 25.40 14.91 -1.80
N PRO A 380 25.84 15.11 -3.06
CA PRO A 380 26.74 16.19 -3.42
C PRO A 380 26.05 17.56 -3.37
N SER A 381 24.72 17.62 -3.48
CA SER A 381 23.94 18.85 -3.50
C SER A 381 23.22 19.14 -2.18
N LEU A 382 23.36 18.27 -1.17
CA LEU A 382 22.66 18.46 0.10
C LEU A 382 23.22 19.69 0.82
N GLU A 383 22.35 20.65 1.11
CA GLU A 383 22.69 21.93 1.73
C GLU A 383 22.12 22.02 3.15
N HIS A 384 20.93 21.45 3.39
CA HIS A 384 20.17 21.69 4.61
C HIS A 384 19.54 20.42 5.19
N VAL A 385 19.83 20.14 6.45
CA VAL A 385 19.13 19.13 7.27
C VAL A 385 18.44 19.85 8.43
N GLU A 386 17.11 20.01 8.36
CA GLU A 386 16.39 20.84 9.36
C GLU A 386 16.50 20.28 10.78
N GLY A 387 16.37 18.98 10.93
CA GLY A 387 16.44 18.25 12.20
C GLY A 387 17.73 17.45 12.34
N ASP A 388 17.59 16.21 12.81
CA ASP A 388 18.73 15.38 13.16
C ASP A 388 19.42 14.80 11.92
N LEU A 389 20.75 14.92 11.86
CA LEU A 389 21.63 14.10 11.05
C LEU A 389 22.31 13.08 11.99
N SER A 390 21.90 11.83 11.88
CA SER A 390 22.37 10.74 12.73
C SER A 390 23.10 9.67 11.92
N ILE A 391 24.34 9.40 12.30
CA ILE A 391 25.20 8.36 11.74
C ILE A 391 25.54 7.41 12.88
N HIS A 392 24.93 6.23 12.86
CA HIS A 392 24.87 5.34 14.02
C HIS A 392 25.16 3.88 13.68
N GLN A 393 26.06 3.22 14.39
CA GLN A 393 26.32 1.77 14.20
C GLN A 393 26.61 1.38 12.74
N CYS A 394 27.33 2.23 11.99
CA CYS A 394 27.81 1.86 10.67
C CYS A 394 29.15 1.10 10.80
N HIS A 395 29.18 -0.11 10.26
CA HIS A 395 30.30 -1.04 10.25
C HIS A 395 30.82 -1.16 8.80
N GLY A 396 32.13 -1.08 8.55
CA GLY A 396 32.70 -1.14 7.20
C GLY A 396 32.55 0.12 6.33
N PHE A 397 32.20 1.25 6.95
CA PHE A 397 32.13 2.57 6.34
C PHE A 397 33.31 3.44 6.81
N ASP A 398 34.31 3.68 5.95
CA ASP A 398 35.59 4.33 6.32
C ASP A 398 35.48 5.86 6.49
N SER A 399 34.65 6.52 5.68
CA SER A 399 34.53 7.98 5.70
C SER A 399 33.22 8.50 5.14
N ILE A 400 32.66 9.56 5.77
CA ILE A 400 31.51 10.31 5.22
C ILE A 400 31.93 11.72 4.84
N THR A 401 31.43 12.20 3.71
CA THR A 401 31.59 13.60 3.30
C THR A 401 30.26 14.15 2.82
N LEU A 402 29.84 15.28 3.38
CA LEU A 402 28.70 16.06 2.89
C LEU A 402 29.24 17.46 2.52
N PRO A 403 29.68 17.67 1.28
CA PRO A 403 30.56 18.78 0.92
C PRO A 403 29.87 20.14 0.88
N ASN A 404 28.54 20.15 0.82
CA ASN A 404 27.73 21.35 0.63
C ASN A 404 26.76 21.65 1.77
N VAL A 405 26.71 20.81 2.81
CA VAL A 405 25.81 21.03 3.95
C VAL A 405 26.27 22.26 4.72
N THR A 406 25.35 23.22 4.90
CA THR A 406 25.59 24.47 5.65
C THR A 406 24.84 24.52 6.97
N TYR A 407 23.75 23.76 7.11
CA TYR A 407 22.94 23.71 8.33
C TYR A 407 22.52 22.28 8.66
N VAL A 408 22.61 21.93 9.94
CA VAL A 408 22.07 20.69 10.51
C VAL A 408 21.38 21.04 11.84
N GLY A 409 20.18 20.53 12.10
CA GLY A 409 19.53 20.70 13.41
C GLY A 409 20.36 20.11 14.54
N GLN A 410 20.59 18.79 14.52
CA GLN A 410 21.48 18.12 15.49
C GLN A 410 22.39 17.12 14.77
N LEU A 411 23.70 17.18 15.05
CA LEU A 411 24.66 16.24 14.46
C LEU A 411 25.06 15.17 15.47
N GLN A 412 24.78 13.90 15.14
CA GLN A 412 25.12 12.74 15.95
C GLN A 412 25.97 11.77 15.14
N VAL A 413 27.23 11.56 15.54
CA VAL A 413 28.14 10.57 14.96
C VAL A 413 28.53 9.60 16.06
N GLN A 414 27.85 8.45 16.14
CA GLN A 414 27.96 7.57 17.29
C GLN A 414 28.09 6.09 16.96
N TYR A 415 28.86 5.35 17.75
CA TYR A 415 28.97 3.89 17.64
C TYR A 415 29.45 3.40 16.26
N ASN A 416 30.24 4.19 15.53
CA ASN A 416 30.78 3.79 14.22
C ASN A 416 32.22 3.29 14.39
N ASP A 417 32.36 2.00 14.69
CA ASP A 417 33.64 1.42 15.08
C ASP A 417 34.70 1.45 13.96
N ASP A 418 34.27 1.47 12.70
CA ASP A 418 35.16 1.48 11.52
C ASP A 418 35.34 2.86 10.87
N LEU A 419 34.57 3.87 11.30
CA LEU A 419 34.63 5.22 10.73
C LEU A 419 35.97 5.87 11.08
N LYS A 420 36.80 6.15 10.07
CA LYS A 420 38.11 6.80 10.23
C LYS A 420 38.03 8.32 10.12
N SER A 421 37.09 8.84 9.32
CA SER A 421 36.94 10.29 9.18
C SER A 421 35.54 10.74 8.78
N PHE A 422 35.18 11.97 9.13
CA PHE A 422 34.02 12.64 8.54
C PHE A 422 34.35 14.09 8.17
N SER A 423 33.76 14.63 7.10
CA SER A 423 34.02 15.99 6.63
C SER A 423 32.75 16.69 6.16
N PHE A 424 32.38 17.76 6.85
CA PHE A 424 31.30 18.70 6.50
C PHE A 424 31.88 20.12 6.41
N PRO A 425 32.71 20.40 5.39
CA PRO A 425 33.59 21.58 5.33
C PRO A 425 32.85 22.91 5.19
N LYS A 426 31.53 22.89 4.94
CA LYS A 426 30.68 24.07 4.79
C LYS A 426 29.65 24.20 5.89
N LEU A 427 29.62 23.30 6.87
CA LEU A 427 28.63 23.34 7.94
C LEU A 427 28.88 24.57 8.81
N GLU A 428 28.00 25.57 8.74
CA GLU A 428 28.13 26.84 9.45
C GLU A 428 27.36 26.84 10.78
N THR A 429 26.25 26.11 10.85
CA THR A 429 25.32 26.18 11.97
C THR A 429 24.76 24.81 12.36
N LEU A 430 24.78 24.54 13.66
CA LEU A 430 24.01 23.51 14.34
C LEU A 430 22.85 24.14 15.10
N GLY A 431 21.63 23.64 14.87
CA GLY A 431 20.43 24.14 15.55
C GLY A 431 20.34 23.79 17.05
N ALA A 432 20.93 22.66 17.44
CA ALA A 432 20.85 22.09 18.79
C ALA A 432 22.21 21.64 19.33
N GLY A 433 23.02 20.89 18.60
CA GLY A 433 24.31 20.46 19.13
C GLY A 433 25.04 19.37 18.36
N LEU A 434 26.26 19.09 18.84
CA LEU A 434 27.18 18.11 18.30
C LEU A 434 27.46 17.00 19.32
N ASN A 435 27.27 15.74 18.90
CA ASN A 435 27.70 14.57 19.66
C ASN A 435 28.49 13.61 18.78
N VAL A 436 29.79 13.53 19.03
CA VAL A 436 30.72 12.57 18.43
C VAL A 436 31.19 11.61 19.51
N SER A 437 30.67 10.39 19.52
CA SER A 437 31.05 9.45 20.59
C SER A 437 31.11 7.99 20.19
N ARG A 438 32.01 7.24 20.82
CA ARG A 438 32.16 5.79 20.59
C ARG A 438 32.43 5.47 19.12
N ASN A 439 33.35 6.21 18.51
CA ASN A 439 33.87 5.90 17.19
C ASN A 439 35.33 5.45 17.36
N ASP A 440 35.52 4.15 17.55
CA ASP A 440 36.79 3.60 18.04
C ASP A 440 37.96 3.85 17.06
N SER A 441 37.69 3.81 15.74
CA SER A 441 38.69 4.05 14.69
C SER A 441 38.75 5.49 14.17
N LEU A 442 38.00 6.44 14.75
CA LEU A 442 37.95 7.81 14.23
C LEU A 442 39.29 8.52 14.44
N GLU A 443 39.93 8.95 13.36
CA GLU A 443 41.24 9.60 13.36
C GLU A 443 41.15 11.12 13.18
N GLN A 444 40.17 11.59 12.41
CA GLN A 444 40.02 13.01 12.07
C GLN A 444 38.57 13.38 11.75
N PHE A 445 38.29 14.67 11.87
CA PHE A 445 37.04 15.28 11.41
C PHE A 445 37.33 16.64 10.77
N ASP A 446 36.39 17.12 9.96
CA ASP A 446 36.43 18.47 9.39
C ASP A 446 35.07 19.14 9.54
N LEU A 447 35.04 20.13 10.42
CA LEU A 447 33.93 21.04 10.70
C LEU A 447 34.44 22.49 10.64
N SER A 448 35.38 22.77 9.75
CA SER A 448 36.17 24.02 9.73
C SER A 448 35.37 25.30 9.46
N ALA A 449 34.15 25.18 8.94
CA ALA A 449 33.25 26.32 8.74
C ALA A 449 32.28 26.56 9.91
N LEU A 450 32.29 25.73 10.96
CA LEU A 450 31.28 25.79 12.02
C LEU A 450 31.46 27.06 12.85
N VAL A 451 30.43 27.91 12.86
CA VAL A 451 30.41 29.16 13.62
C VAL A 451 29.47 29.09 14.81
N ASP A 452 28.33 28.43 14.64
CA ASP A 452 27.32 28.24 15.69
C ASP A 452 27.15 26.74 15.94
N ALA A 453 27.60 26.28 17.11
CA ALA A 453 27.53 24.87 17.49
C ALA A 453 26.25 24.50 18.25
N GLY A 454 25.31 25.44 18.44
CA GLY A 454 24.08 25.21 19.21
C GLY A 454 24.33 25.18 20.72
N ASP A 455 23.62 24.29 21.41
CA ASP A 455 23.57 24.23 22.88
C ASP A 455 24.72 23.39 23.50
N TYR A 456 25.35 22.47 22.75
CA TYR A 456 26.40 21.61 23.31
C TYR A 456 27.37 21.04 22.26
N VAL A 457 28.60 20.76 22.70
CA VAL A 457 29.62 20.05 21.92
C VAL A 457 30.20 18.91 22.76
N ARG A 458 30.03 17.67 22.30
CA ARG A 458 30.46 16.47 23.02
C ARG A 458 31.35 15.59 22.17
N PHE A 459 32.56 15.33 22.65
CA PHE A 459 33.49 14.34 22.10
C PHE A 459 33.88 13.34 23.18
N TYR A 460 33.33 12.13 23.16
CA TYR A 460 33.72 11.14 24.16
C TYR A 460 33.84 9.72 23.67
N LYS A 461 34.82 9.00 24.22
CA LYS A 461 35.11 7.60 23.87
C LYS A 461 35.42 7.41 22.39
N ASN A 462 36.19 8.32 21.78
CA ASN A 462 36.72 8.14 20.43
C ASN A 462 38.21 7.79 20.56
N PHE A 463 38.51 6.51 20.81
CA PHE A 463 39.82 6.11 21.35
C PHE A 463 41.02 6.38 20.43
N THR A 464 40.79 6.57 19.12
CA THR A 464 41.85 6.91 18.16
C THR A 464 41.98 8.41 17.92
N LEU A 465 40.91 9.19 18.10
CA LEU A 465 40.85 10.60 17.75
C LEU A 465 41.75 11.43 18.69
N PRO A 466 42.77 12.13 18.17
CA PRO A 466 43.68 12.92 19.01
C PRO A 466 42.96 14.01 19.79
N THR A 467 43.16 14.06 21.11
CA THR A 467 42.54 15.09 21.97
C THR A 467 42.94 16.50 21.55
N CYS A 468 44.18 16.71 21.12
CA CYS A 468 44.66 18.01 20.66
C CYS A 468 43.91 18.57 19.43
N ARG A 469 43.38 17.71 18.55
CA ARG A 469 42.54 18.17 17.42
C ARG A 469 41.18 18.67 17.88
N ILE A 470 40.64 18.05 18.93
CA ILE A 470 39.38 18.47 19.53
C ILE A 470 39.58 19.81 20.25
N GLU A 471 40.68 19.96 20.98
CA GLU A 471 41.01 21.21 21.69
C GLU A 471 41.20 22.38 20.71
N GLU A 472 41.91 22.18 19.60
CA GLU A 472 42.08 23.21 18.55
C GLU A 472 40.72 23.66 17.98
N PHE A 473 39.84 22.71 17.66
CA PHE A 473 38.49 23.00 17.20
C PHE A 473 37.65 23.76 18.25
N LEU A 474 37.74 23.39 19.52
CA LEU A 474 37.01 24.06 20.60
C LEU A 474 37.53 25.49 20.84
N ASP A 475 38.84 25.71 20.77
CA ASP A 475 39.43 27.06 20.91
C ASP A 475 38.89 28.02 19.84
N GLU A 476 38.68 27.54 18.61
CA GLU A 476 38.03 28.32 17.55
C GLU A 476 36.58 28.67 17.89
N LEU A 477 35.79 27.71 18.40
CA LEU A 477 34.40 27.96 18.81
C LEU A 477 34.31 28.90 20.03
N PHE A 478 35.19 28.76 21.01
CA PHE A 478 35.24 29.65 22.18
C PHE A 478 35.57 31.08 21.77
N ALA A 479 36.49 31.26 20.80
CA ALA A 479 36.78 32.58 20.24
C ALA A 479 35.58 33.21 19.52
N LEU A 480 34.64 32.39 19.03
CA LEU A 480 33.37 32.82 18.43
C LEU A 480 32.23 32.99 19.46
N GLY A 481 32.45 32.64 20.73
CA GLY A 481 31.52 32.88 21.84
C GLY A 481 30.74 31.66 22.32
N PHE A 482 31.10 30.45 21.90
CA PHE A 482 30.53 29.21 22.45
C PHE A 482 30.92 29.06 23.94
N PRO A 483 30.00 28.68 24.86
CA PRO A 483 30.32 28.56 26.28
C PRO A 483 31.19 27.34 26.60
N GLU A 484 32.29 27.53 27.33
CA GLU A 484 33.21 26.45 27.73
C GLU A 484 32.51 25.35 28.55
N GLU A 485 31.53 25.71 29.37
CA GLU A 485 30.76 24.78 30.21
C GLU A 485 29.86 23.80 29.43
N GLU A 486 29.55 24.11 28.16
CA GLU A 486 28.74 23.26 27.28
C GLU A 486 29.60 22.33 26.40
N ALA A 487 30.93 22.42 26.52
CA ALA A 487 31.87 21.48 25.92
C ALA A 487 32.17 20.31 26.86
N TYR A 488 32.14 19.09 26.34
CA TYR A 488 32.53 17.88 27.09
C TYR A 488 33.44 16.98 26.25
N VAL A 489 34.67 16.76 26.75
CA VAL A 489 35.72 15.97 26.11
C VAL A 489 36.22 14.91 27.09
N GLU A 490 36.03 13.62 26.81
CA GLU A 490 36.51 12.54 27.68
C GLU A 490 36.81 11.23 26.92
N GLY A 491 37.93 10.58 27.22
CA GLY A 491 38.21 9.24 26.66
C GLY A 491 38.55 9.26 25.16
N ASN A 492 39.22 10.33 24.71
CA ASN A 492 39.84 10.43 23.39
C ASN A 492 41.37 10.17 23.51
N ASN A 493 42.11 10.19 22.40
CA ASN A 493 43.52 9.83 22.39
C ASN A 493 44.44 10.97 22.88
N GLU A 494 44.82 10.92 24.16
CA GLU A 494 45.72 11.90 24.80
C GLU A 494 47.22 11.66 24.46
N ASN A 495 47.58 10.54 23.83
CA ASN A 495 48.98 10.17 23.60
C ASN A 495 49.55 10.70 22.28
N VAL A 496 48.73 11.35 21.46
CA VAL A 496 49.14 11.93 20.17
C VAL A 496 49.40 13.42 20.34
N VAL A 497 50.49 13.91 19.75
CA VAL A 497 50.82 15.34 19.67
C VAL A 497 50.46 15.82 18.27
N CYS A 498 49.58 16.82 18.17
CA CYS A 498 49.24 17.50 16.93
C CYS A 498 50.34 18.52 16.61
N GLU A 499 50.74 18.62 15.33
CA GLU A 499 51.75 19.59 14.85
C GLU A 499 51.14 20.91 14.41
#